data_AF-A0A941HKF2-F1
#
_entry.id   AF-A0A941HKF2-F1
#
_cell.length_a   1.000
_cell.length_b   1.000
_cell.length_c   1.000
_cell.angle_alpha   90.00
_cell.angle_beta   90.00
_cell.angle_gamma   90.00
#
_symmetry.space_group_name_H-M   'P 1'
#
loop_
_entity.id
_entity.type
_entity.pdbx_description
1 polymer ?
#
loop_
_entity_poly.entity_id
_entity_poly.type
_entity_poly.pdbx_seq_one_letter_code
_entity_poly.pdbx_strand_id
1 'polypeptide(L)'
;MRIIKVVLLILLILTLSCKDNKNSKKVEEKKTIEEKIEIKESRQLQFLYFANGGLIGYFDDGTIVGCPRCDLIDENIELIKSRKPHSRFKVIDKILISEQGDSVPINSMKNNEWAIINYKSTLREPKSPSKKEIKDIALSFHKWYIKNTNEFKSKVPTGFEVTEGDNDNCIINYEPYFNELRKLGTISETFLKKEKERTKLCVETISKMKWSDYIGVIPENCDDYLYWTRRQDISESVEVVKLNQKNNLWEVNISINRTEEAIVIIENENGKYLITEIKWLNK
;
A
#
# COMPACT_ATOMS: atom_id res chain seq x y z
N MET A 1 -52.51 39.85 30.23
CA MET A 1 -51.15 39.57 29.69
C MET A 1 -51.26 38.34 28.77
N ARG A 2 -50.80 38.46 27.51
CA ARG A 2 -50.52 37.43 26.46
C ARG A 2 -51.26 36.06 26.52
N ILE A 3 -52.23 35.80 25.62
CA ILE A 3 -52.08 35.13 24.28
C ILE A 3 -51.86 33.61 24.43
N ILE A 4 -52.90 32.76 24.44
CA ILE A 4 -53.75 32.20 23.34
C ILE A 4 -53.24 30.82 22.84
N LYS A 5 -54.10 29.80 22.97
CA LYS A 5 -53.99 28.43 22.41
C LYS A 5 -54.99 28.27 21.24
N VAL A 6 -54.54 27.99 20.02
CA VAL A 6 -55.30 27.55 18.80
C VAL A 6 -54.30 27.13 17.69
N VAL A 7 -54.57 26.36 16.63
CA VAL A 7 -55.72 25.56 16.11
C VAL A 7 -55.11 24.20 15.68
N LEU A 8 -55.57 22.99 16.03
CA LEU A 8 -56.76 22.21 15.61
C LEU A 8 -56.97 21.95 14.09
N LEU A 9 -56.22 20.98 13.57
CA LEU A 9 -56.65 19.91 12.63
C LEU A 9 -58.05 20.04 11.95
N ILE A 10 -58.11 20.31 10.63
CA ILE A 10 -59.27 20.02 9.77
C ILE A 10 -58.84 19.40 8.41
N LEU A 11 -59.68 18.47 7.94
CA LEU A 11 -59.60 17.54 6.81
C LEU A 11 -59.25 18.11 5.42
N LEU A 12 -58.34 17.42 4.72
CA LEU A 12 -58.65 16.48 3.62
C LEU A 12 -59.94 16.72 2.78
N ILE A 13 -59.82 16.94 1.46
CA ILE A 13 -60.31 16.05 0.38
C ILE A 13 -60.00 16.60 -1.04
N LEU A 14 -59.68 15.64 -1.91
CA LEU A 14 -59.39 15.64 -3.36
C LEU A 14 -60.21 16.64 -4.24
N THR A 15 -59.69 17.13 -5.37
CA THR A 15 -59.66 16.38 -6.66
C THR A 15 -59.03 17.20 -7.82
N LEU A 16 -58.70 16.53 -8.94
CA LEU A 16 -58.39 17.07 -10.29
C LEU A 16 -57.08 17.88 -10.41
N SER A 17 -56.17 17.63 -11.37
CA SER A 17 -56.36 17.09 -12.72
C SER A 17 -55.02 16.62 -13.34
N CYS A 18 -55.04 15.58 -14.16
CA CYS A 18 -53.94 15.26 -15.07
C CYS A 18 -54.13 16.01 -16.39
N LYS A 19 -53.08 16.69 -16.93
CA LYS A 19 -52.38 16.32 -18.18
C LYS A 19 -51.50 17.43 -18.81
N ASP A 20 -50.48 16.94 -19.51
CA ASP A 20 -49.83 17.50 -20.72
C ASP A 20 -49.00 18.80 -20.64
N ASN A 21 -47.75 18.62 -20.19
CA ASN A 21 -46.55 18.67 -21.06
C ASN A 21 -46.28 19.91 -21.93
N LYS A 22 -45.21 20.66 -21.60
CA LYS A 22 -44.34 21.32 -22.61
C LYS A 22 -42.94 21.69 -22.07
N ASN A 23 -41.92 21.09 -22.68
CA ASN A 23 -40.51 21.52 -22.79
C ASN A 23 -39.94 22.55 -21.80
N SER A 24 -39.05 22.10 -20.91
CA SER A 24 -37.87 22.89 -20.53
C SER A 24 -36.60 22.14 -20.98
N LYS A 25 -35.62 22.90 -21.53
CA LYS A 25 -34.38 22.33 -22.08
C LYS A 25 -33.51 21.76 -20.96
N LYS A 26 -32.91 20.58 -21.21
CA LYS A 26 -31.66 20.20 -20.55
C LYS A 26 -30.62 21.31 -20.72
N VAL A 27 -30.17 21.86 -19.59
CA VAL A 27 -28.80 22.32 -19.44
C VAL A 27 -28.21 21.46 -18.33
N GLU A 28 -27.72 20.28 -18.70
CA GLU A 28 -26.83 19.52 -17.82
C GLU A 28 -25.52 20.31 -17.75
N GLU A 29 -25.32 21.04 -16.66
CA GLU A 29 -23.99 21.50 -16.27
C GLU A 29 -23.10 20.26 -16.13
N LYS A 30 -22.28 20.01 -17.15
CA LYS A 30 -21.24 18.98 -17.12
C LYS A 30 -20.13 19.42 -16.17
N LYS A 31 -20.43 19.31 -14.88
CA LYS A 31 -19.55 19.65 -13.76
C LYS A 31 -18.32 18.76 -13.87
N THR A 32 -17.24 19.31 -14.42
CA THR A 32 -16.00 18.60 -14.63
C THR A 32 -15.33 18.42 -13.28
N ILE A 33 -15.66 17.32 -12.61
CA ILE A 33 -14.92 16.86 -11.45
C ILE A 33 -13.58 16.37 -12.02
N GLU A 34 -12.54 17.19 -11.90
CA GLU A 34 -11.16 16.74 -12.11
C GLU A 34 -10.79 15.79 -10.99
N GLU A 35 -11.24 14.53 -11.12
CA GLU A 35 -10.81 13.45 -10.25
C GLU A 35 -9.29 13.30 -10.42
N LYS A 36 -8.55 13.57 -9.34
CA LYS A 36 -7.10 13.63 -9.36
C LYS A 36 -6.56 12.21 -9.55
N ILE A 37 -6.30 11.82 -10.80
CA ILE A 37 -5.75 10.51 -11.16
C ILE A 37 -4.48 10.27 -10.33
N GLU A 38 -4.57 9.34 -9.40
CA GLU A 38 -3.46 8.85 -8.60
C GLU A 38 -2.47 8.11 -9.50
N ILE A 39 -1.17 8.43 -9.37
CA ILE A 39 -0.09 7.93 -10.23
C ILE A 39 0.79 7.01 -9.37
N LYS A 40 1.06 5.81 -9.86
CA LYS A 40 2.05 4.91 -9.24
C LYS A 40 3.46 5.42 -9.55
N GLU A 41 4.26 5.69 -8.51
CA GLU A 41 5.62 6.25 -8.65
C GLU A 41 6.54 5.44 -9.59
N SER A 42 6.29 4.14 -9.74
CA SER A 42 7.09 3.21 -10.54
C SER A 42 6.29 2.55 -11.68
N ARG A 43 5.35 3.27 -12.30
CA ARG A 43 4.55 2.73 -13.42
C ARG A 43 5.39 2.39 -14.66
N GLN A 44 4.99 1.36 -15.38
CA GLN A 44 5.67 0.83 -16.56
C GLN A 44 4.77 0.91 -17.80
N LEU A 45 5.36 1.27 -18.94
CA LEU A 45 4.67 1.31 -20.23
C LEU A 45 4.34 -0.13 -20.68
N GLN A 46 3.06 -0.46 -20.83
CA GLN A 46 2.59 -1.77 -21.31
C GLN A 46 2.27 -1.77 -22.80
N PHE A 47 1.68 -0.69 -23.30
CA PHE A 47 1.37 -0.51 -24.72
C PHE A 47 1.70 0.91 -25.16
N LEU A 48 2.25 1.05 -26.35
CA LEU A 48 2.48 2.35 -26.99
C LEU A 48 1.74 2.37 -28.32
N TYR A 49 0.72 3.21 -28.42
CA TYR A 49 0.07 3.53 -29.68
C TYR A 49 0.76 4.74 -30.31
N PHE A 50 1.05 4.65 -31.61
CA PHE A 50 1.57 5.73 -32.43
C PHE A 50 0.70 5.89 -33.66
N ALA A 51 0.38 7.14 -34.02
CA ALA A 51 -0.26 7.52 -35.27
C ALA A 51 0.16 8.94 -35.67
N ASN A 52 -0.28 9.41 -36.84
CA ASN A 52 -0.04 10.78 -37.32
C ASN A 52 -0.45 11.91 -36.33
N GLY A 53 -1.25 11.62 -35.30
CA GLY A 53 -1.59 12.56 -34.22
C GLY A 53 -0.58 12.65 -33.06
N GLY A 54 0.34 11.70 -32.95
CA GLY A 54 1.34 11.60 -31.87
C GLY A 54 1.37 10.22 -31.18
N LEU A 55 1.91 10.19 -29.96
CA LEU A 55 2.01 8.98 -29.13
C LEU A 55 0.93 8.93 -28.04
N ILE A 56 0.46 7.73 -27.71
CA ILE A 56 -0.39 7.43 -26.55
C ILE A 56 0.20 6.22 -25.81
N GLY A 57 0.64 6.43 -24.57
CA GLY A 57 1.15 5.37 -23.69
C GLY A 57 0.09 4.87 -22.72
N TYR A 58 0.00 3.55 -22.59
CA TYR A 58 -0.87 2.82 -21.68
C TYR A 58 0.01 2.12 -20.63
N PHE A 59 -0.23 2.38 -19.34
CA PHE A 59 0.64 1.98 -18.24
C PHE A 59 0.07 0.84 -17.39
N ASP A 60 0.93 0.16 -16.63
CA ASP A 60 0.56 -0.97 -15.76
C ASP A 60 -0.35 -0.60 -14.58
N ASP A 61 -0.38 0.67 -14.20
CA ASP A 61 -1.33 1.25 -13.23
C ASP A 61 -2.71 1.56 -13.83
N GLY A 62 -2.93 1.20 -15.11
CA GLY A 62 -4.17 1.46 -15.83
C GLY A 62 -4.31 2.90 -16.34
N THR A 63 -3.27 3.74 -16.24
CA THR A 63 -3.33 5.14 -16.71
C THR A 63 -2.98 5.29 -18.20
N ILE A 64 -3.51 6.34 -18.83
CA ILE A 64 -3.19 6.75 -20.21
C ILE A 64 -2.48 8.11 -20.21
N VAL A 65 -1.40 8.24 -20.98
CA VAL A 65 -0.66 9.49 -21.20
C VAL A 65 -0.57 9.79 -22.70
N GLY A 66 -0.89 11.03 -23.08
CA GLY A 66 -0.82 11.49 -24.48
C GLY A 66 0.40 12.39 -24.74
N CYS A 67 0.95 12.28 -25.94
CA CYS A 67 2.01 13.12 -26.47
C CYS A 67 1.60 13.59 -27.88
N PRO A 68 0.75 14.63 -27.98
CA PRO A 68 0.29 15.13 -29.27
C PRO A 68 1.47 15.69 -30.07
N ARG A 69 1.53 15.38 -31.37
CA ARG A 69 2.63 15.76 -32.29
C ARG A 69 4.03 15.25 -31.88
N CYS A 70 4.11 14.21 -31.07
CA CYS A 70 5.37 13.56 -30.75
C CYS A 70 5.64 12.41 -31.72
N ASP A 71 6.80 12.44 -32.38
CA ASP A 71 7.28 11.33 -33.22
C ASP A 71 7.70 10.12 -32.38
N LEU A 72 7.71 8.94 -33.01
CA LEU A 72 8.15 7.68 -32.41
C LEU A 72 9.70 7.62 -32.31
N ILE A 73 10.24 8.36 -31.34
CA ILE A 73 11.67 8.41 -30.98
C ILE A 73 11.84 8.19 -29.47
N ASP A 74 13.01 7.70 -29.05
CA ASP A 74 13.28 7.29 -27.67
C ASP A 74 13.10 8.45 -26.66
N GLU A 75 13.49 9.68 -27.01
CA GLU A 75 13.32 10.86 -26.16
C GLU A 75 11.85 11.12 -25.85
N ASN A 76 10.97 10.98 -26.84
CA ASN A 76 9.54 11.15 -26.66
C ASN A 76 8.95 9.99 -25.81
N ILE A 77 9.44 8.76 -25.98
CA ILE A 77 9.02 7.60 -25.19
C ILE A 77 9.42 7.73 -23.71
N GLU A 78 10.60 8.28 -23.41
CA GLU A 78 10.96 8.59 -22.01
C GLU A 78 10.12 9.75 -21.45
N LEU A 79 9.87 10.79 -22.26
CA LEU A 79 9.04 11.94 -21.86
C LEU A 79 7.58 11.55 -21.55
N ILE A 80 6.98 10.52 -22.16
CA ILE A 80 5.61 10.11 -21.78
C ILE A 80 5.55 9.44 -20.40
N LYS A 81 6.64 8.84 -19.91
CA LYS A 81 6.63 8.16 -18.61
C LYS A 81 6.46 9.12 -17.43
N SER A 82 7.01 10.33 -17.54
CA SER A 82 6.96 11.38 -16.50
C SER A 82 5.76 12.32 -16.59
N ARG A 83 5.02 12.35 -17.70
CA ARG A 83 3.86 13.23 -17.90
C ARG A 83 2.63 12.81 -17.08
N LYS A 84 1.86 13.79 -16.59
CA LYS A 84 0.58 13.57 -15.90
C LYS A 84 -0.39 12.78 -16.82
N PRO A 85 -1.06 11.71 -16.33
CA PRO A 85 -2.08 11.01 -17.10
C PRO A 85 -3.34 11.88 -17.28
N HIS A 86 -4.11 11.55 -18.31
CA HIS A 86 -5.31 12.29 -18.72
C HIS A 86 -6.58 11.42 -18.79
N SER A 87 -6.42 10.09 -18.67
CA SER A 87 -7.49 9.11 -18.65
C SER A 87 -6.98 7.80 -18.03
N ARG A 88 -7.86 6.81 -17.88
CA ARG A 88 -7.54 5.42 -17.57
C ARG A 88 -8.10 4.47 -18.63
N PHE A 89 -7.59 3.25 -18.68
CA PHE A 89 -8.05 2.21 -19.58
C PHE A 89 -8.31 0.88 -18.87
N LYS A 90 -9.06 0.00 -19.53
CA LYS A 90 -9.22 -1.42 -19.19
C LYS A 90 -8.95 -2.28 -20.41
N VAL A 91 -8.62 -3.55 -20.20
CA VAL A 91 -8.49 -4.54 -21.28
C VAL A 91 -9.69 -5.46 -21.23
N ILE A 92 -10.46 -5.52 -22.33
CA ILE A 92 -11.56 -6.48 -22.51
C ILE A 92 -11.37 -7.14 -23.88
N ASP A 93 -11.38 -8.48 -23.94
CA ASP A 93 -11.29 -9.26 -25.18
C ASP A 93 -10.17 -8.82 -26.17
N LYS A 94 -9.00 -8.50 -25.62
CA LYS A 94 -7.80 -7.99 -26.35
C LYS A 94 -7.98 -6.59 -26.97
N ILE A 95 -8.92 -5.80 -26.46
CA ILE A 95 -9.15 -4.40 -26.82
C ILE A 95 -8.82 -3.53 -25.60
N LEU A 96 -8.03 -2.48 -25.81
CA LEU A 96 -7.83 -1.38 -24.86
C LEU A 96 -9.05 -0.47 -24.96
N ILE A 97 -9.74 -0.23 -23.84
CA ILE A 97 -10.92 0.65 -23.78
C ILE A 97 -10.60 1.80 -22.82
N SER A 98 -10.58 3.02 -23.33
CA SER A 98 -10.42 4.26 -22.55
C SER A 98 -11.71 4.62 -21.83
N GLU A 99 -11.61 5.19 -20.62
CA GLU A 99 -12.76 5.78 -19.92
C GLU A 99 -13.38 6.96 -20.70
N GLN A 100 -12.67 7.52 -21.68
CA GLN A 100 -13.18 8.55 -22.60
C GLN A 100 -13.99 7.98 -23.77
N GLY A 101 -14.05 6.65 -23.93
CA GLY A 101 -14.86 5.95 -24.93
C GLY A 101 -14.09 5.41 -26.14
N ASP A 102 -12.82 5.81 -26.34
CA ASP A 102 -11.98 5.29 -27.40
C ASP A 102 -11.61 3.81 -27.18
N SER A 103 -11.46 3.06 -28.27
CA SER A 103 -11.05 1.66 -28.22
C SER A 103 -10.00 1.29 -29.27
N VAL A 104 -8.99 0.51 -28.86
CA VAL A 104 -7.83 0.14 -29.71
C VAL A 104 -7.54 -1.37 -29.54
N PRO A 105 -7.60 -2.18 -30.61
CA PRO A 105 -7.23 -3.60 -30.54
C PRO A 105 -5.73 -3.78 -30.27
N ILE A 106 -5.35 -4.70 -29.38
CA ILE A 106 -3.94 -4.94 -29.03
C ILE A 106 -3.15 -5.59 -30.19
N ASN A 107 -3.83 -6.29 -31.09
CA ASN A 107 -3.21 -7.02 -32.21
C ASN A 107 -3.33 -6.30 -33.57
N SER A 108 -3.79 -5.05 -33.61
CA SER A 108 -3.92 -4.31 -34.86
C SER A 108 -2.64 -3.55 -35.22
N MET A 109 -1.76 -4.22 -35.98
CA MET A 109 -0.95 -3.54 -36.98
C MET A 109 -1.79 -3.47 -38.26
N LYS A 110 -2.28 -2.29 -38.64
CA LYS A 110 -2.94 -2.07 -39.93
C LYS A 110 -2.40 -0.82 -40.62
N ASN A 111 -1.54 -1.08 -41.60
CA ASN A 111 -0.96 -0.12 -42.55
C ASN A 111 0.01 0.90 -41.93
N ASN A 112 0.71 1.63 -42.80
CA ASN A 112 1.86 2.48 -42.47
C ASN A 112 1.53 3.77 -41.68
N GLU A 113 0.29 3.91 -41.19
CA GLU A 113 -0.24 5.15 -40.61
C GLU A 113 -0.34 5.11 -39.08
N TRP A 114 -0.38 3.92 -38.49
CA TRP A 114 -0.42 3.73 -37.04
C TRP A 114 -0.02 2.31 -36.62
N ALA A 115 0.52 2.19 -35.42
CA ALA A 115 0.92 0.92 -34.82
C ALA A 115 0.67 0.90 -33.31
N ILE A 116 0.50 -0.30 -32.77
CA ILE A 116 0.55 -0.54 -31.32
C ILE A 116 1.73 -1.46 -30.99
N ILE A 117 2.68 -0.94 -30.22
CA ILE A 117 3.81 -1.71 -29.70
C ILE A 117 3.39 -2.27 -28.35
N ASN A 118 3.27 -3.60 -28.29
CA ASN A 118 2.98 -4.32 -27.06
C ASN A 118 4.28 -4.50 -26.26
N TYR A 119 4.58 -3.53 -25.38
CA TYR A 119 5.74 -3.62 -24.48
C TYR A 119 5.58 -4.78 -23.49
N LYS A 120 4.37 -5.28 -23.19
CA LYS A 120 4.17 -6.42 -22.28
C LYS A 120 4.92 -7.70 -22.70
N SER A 121 5.22 -7.90 -23.99
CA SER A 121 6.03 -9.05 -24.45
C SER A 121 7.55 -8.81 -24.42
N THR A 122 8.00 -7.56 -24.24
CA THR A 122 9.42 -7.16 -24.16
C THR A 122 9.84 -6.63 -22.79
N LEU A 123 8.88 -6.32 -21.90
CA LEU A 123 9.08 -6.24 -20.47
C LEU A 123 9.63 -7.60 -20.01
N ARG A 124 10.95 -7.66 -19.81
CA ARG A 124 11.57 -8.76 -19.06
C ARG A 124 10.79 -8.88 -17.76
N GLU A 125 10.26 -10.07 -17.47
CA GLU A 125 9.65 -10.32 -16.17
C GLU A 125 10.61 -9.84 -15.07
N PRO A 126 10.13 -9.09 -14.07
CA PRO A 126 11.00 -8.54 -13.04
C PRO A 126 11.80 -9.70 -12.44
N LYS A 127 13.12 -9.67 -12.68
CA LYS A 127 14.00 -10.83 -12.52
C LYS A 127 13.73 -11.47 -11.17
N SER A 128 13.20 -12.70 -11.19
CA SER A 128 12.77 -13.35 -9.95
C SER A 128 13.95 -13.44 -8.99
N PRO A 129 13.74 -13.12 -7.70
CA PRO A 129 14.82 -13.03 -6.75
C PRO A 129 15.42 -14.42 -6.57
N SER A 130 16.75 -14.49 -6.53
CA SER A 130 17.42 -15.73 -6.23
C SER A 130 17.03 -16.22 -4.84
N LYS A 131 17.07 -17.54 -4.63
CA LYS A 131 16.88 -18.13 -3.30
C LYS A 131 17.87 -17.59 -2.25
N LYS A 132 19.01 -17.01 -2.68
CA LYS A 132 19.95 -16.34 -1.78
C LYS A 132 19.39 -14.98 -1.33
N GLU A 133 18.96 -14.13 -2.26
CA GLU A 133 18.36 -12.83 -1.94
C GLU A 133 17.15 -12.99 -1.02
N ILE A 134 16.28 -13.98 -1.25
CA ILE A 134 15.15 -14.28 -0.35
C ILE A 134 15.60 -14.70 1.06
N LYS A 135 16.67 -15.50 1.19
CA LYS A 135 17.24 -15.83 2.51
C LYS A 135 17.78 -14.59 3.22
N ASP A 136 18.50 -13.74 2.50
CA ASP A 136 19.11 -12.53 3.06
C ASP A 136 18.03 -11.52 3.50
N ILE A 137 16.96 -11.37 2.71
CA ILE A 137 15.75 -10.61 3.08
C ILE A 137 15.11 -11.22 4.33
N ALA A 138 14.78 -12.52 4.35
CA ALA A 138 14.08 -13.17 5.46
C ALA A 138 14.82 -13.06 6.80
N LEU A 139 16.14 -13.13 6.77
CA LEU A 139 16.99 -13.03 7.97
C LEU A 139 17.27 -11.58 8.40
N SER A 140 17.03 -10.58 7.55
CA SER A 140 17.43 -9.19 7.81
C SER A 140 16.88 -8.62 9.12
N PHE A 141 15.57 -8.78 9.35
CA PHE A 141 14.89 -8.32 10.56
C PHE A 141 15.48 -8.94 11.82
N HIS A 142 15.52 -10.27 11.91
CA HIS A 142 16.01 -10.96 13.12
C HIS A 142 17.50 -10.76 13.34
N LYS A 143 18.33 -10.70 12.29
CA LYS A 143 19.76 -10.36 12.41
C LYS A 143 19.96 -8.96 12.99
N TRP A 144 19.16 -7.98 12.55
CA TRP A 144 19.16 -6.63 13.12
C TRP A 144 18.65 -6.63 14.56
N TYR A 145 17.53 -7.29 14.84
CA TYR A 145 16.92 -7.32 16.17
C TYR A 145 17.87 -7.93 17.20
N ILE A 146 18.32 -9.17 16.95
CA ILE A 146 19.26 -9.91 17.81
C ILE A 146 20.52 -9.09 18.10
N LYS A 147 21.10 -8.45 17.07
CA LYS A 147 22.29 -7.60 17.25
C LYS A 147 22.02 -6.47 18.25
N ASN A 148 20.92 -5.75 18.07
CA ASN A 148 20.62 -4.55 18.86
C ASN A 148 20.04 -4.85 20.25
N THR A 149 19.50 -6.05 20.48
CA THR A 149 19.04 -6.51 21.82
C THR A 149 20.14 -7.16 22.63
N ASN A 150 21.10 -7.85 22.00
CA ASN A 150 22.24 -8.44 22.70
C ASN A 150 23.29 -7.39 23.13
N GLU A 151 23.39 -6.26 22.40
CA GLU A 151 24.34 -5.21 22.74
C GLU A 151 23.78 -4.35 23.90
N PHE A 152 24.23 -4.63 25.13
CA PHE A 152 23.82 -3.92 26.36
C PHE A 152 23.92 -2.38 26.31
N LYS A 153 24.76 -1.83 25.41
CA LYS A 153 24.94 -0.37 25.22
C LYS A 153 24.27 0.16 23.96
N SER A 154 23.48 -0.67 23.27
CA SER A 154 22.69 -0.27 22.10
C SER A 154 21.78 0.90 22.46
N LYS A 155 21.79 1.92 21.61
CA LYS A 155 20.82 3.02 21.62
C LYS A 155 19.83 2.93 20.46
N VAL A 156 19.78 1.76 19.80
CA VAL A 156 18.92 1.52 18.65
C VAL A 156 17.55 1.05 19.18
N PRO A 157 16.45 1.78 18.94
CA PRO A 157 15.13 1.41 19.42
C PRO A 157 14.64 0.13 18.73
N THR A 158 14.32 -0.90 19.53
CA THR A 158 13.83 -2.22 19.09
C THR A 158 12.33 -2.44 19.36
N GLY A 159 11.63 -1.38 19.79
CA GLY A 159 10.21 -1.33 20.08
C GLY A 159 9.73 0.12 20.18
N PHE A 160 8.44 0.35 20.37
CA PHE A 160 7.93 1.70 20.60
C PHE A 160 8.51 2.28 21.91
N GLU A 161 8.73 3.60 21.92
CA GLU A 161 9.17 4.34 23.10
C GLU A 161 7.97 4.88 23.86
N VAL A 162 8.10 5.01 25.18
CA VAL A 162 7.13 5.69 26.05
C VAL A 162 7.86 6.81 26.78
N THR A 163 7.28 8.01 26.76
CA THR A 163 7.88 9.25 27.28
C THR A 163 6.87 10.04 28.11
N GLU A 164 7.39 10.89 28.99
CA GLU A 164 6.59 11.83 29.77
C GLU A 164 5.93 12.88 28.87
N GLY A 165 4.63 13.08 29.05
CA GLY A 165 3.86 14.16 28.44
C GLY A 165 3.26 15.11 29.47
N ASP A 166 2.62 16.17 28.98
CA ASP A 166 1.96 17.18 29.82
C ASP A 166 0.96 16.55 30.80
N ASN A 167 0.91 17.07 32.03
CA ASN A 167 0.01 16.62 33.10
C ASN A 167 0.15 15.13 33.45
N ASP A 168 1.39 14.61 33.54
CA ASP A 168 1.67 13.26 34.03
C ASP A 168 1.03 12.17 33.14
N ASN A 169 0.98 12.40 31.82
CA ASN A 169 0.43 11.46 30.83
C ASN A 169 1.56 10.70 30.09
N CYS A 170 1.29 9.45 29.69
CA CYS A 170 2.23 8.68 28.86
C CYS A 170 2.07 9.02 27.36
N ILE A 171 3.16 9.40 26.69
CA ILE A 171 3.22 9.58 25.23
C ILE A 171 3.94 8.37 24.60
N ILE A 172 3.27 7.68 23.67
CA ILE A 172 3.83 6.54 22.93
C ILE A 172 4.32 6.97 21.55
N ASN A 173 5.54 6.59 21.19
CA ASN A 173 6.15 6.90 19.89
C ASN A 173 6.71 5.66 19.19
N TYR A 174 6.22 5.36 17.99
CA TYR A 174 6.70 4.26 17.15
C TYR A 174 7.80 4.67 16.17
N GLU A 175 7.91 5.97 15.82
CA GLU A 175 8.73 6.39 14.69
C GLU A 175 10.24 6.20 14.88
N PRO A 176 10.85 6.31 16.09
CA PRO A 176 12.26 5.94 16.29
C PRO A 176 12.54 4.50 15.83
N TYR A 177 11.77 3.54 16.30
CA TYR A 177 11.85 2.13 15.92
C TYR A 177 11.52 1.90 14.43
N PHE A 178 10.44 2.50 13.92
CA PHE A 178 10.02 2.31 12.54
C PHE A 178 11.02 2.91 11.54
N ASN A 179 11.72 3.97 11.91
CA ASN A 179 12.81 4.50 11.09
C ASN A 179 14.03 3.57 11.04
N GLU A 180 14.35 2.84 12.11
CA GLU A 180 15.37 1.78 12.06
C GLU A 180 14.94 0.60 11.17
N LEU A 181 13.67 0.20 11.23
CA LEU A 181 13.13 -0.84 10.35
C LEU A 181 13.15 -0.44 8.88
N ARG A 182 12.78 0.81 8.55
CA ARG A 182 12.84 1.35 7.17
C ARG A 182 14.27 1.38 6.63
N LYS A 183 15.28 1.67 7.46
CA LYS A 183 16.71 1.64 7.07
C LYS A 183 17.20 0.27 6.61
N LEU A 184 16.52 -0.83 6.99
CA LEU A 184 16.86 -2.18 6.50
C LEU A 184 16.58 -2.34 5.00
N GLY A 185 15.65 -1.56 4.44
CA GLY A 185 15.24 -1.66 3.03
C GLY A 185 14.49 -2.95 2.65
N THR A 186 14.23 -3.82 3.63
CA THR A 186 13.62 -5.14 3.50
C THR A 186 12.27 -5.27 4.21
N ILE A 187 11.81 -4.22 4.90
CA ILE A 187 10.55 -4.18 5.66
C ILE A 187 9.52 -3.37 4.88
N SER A 188 8.27 -3.84 4.80
CA SER A 188 7.19 -3.04 4.20
C SER A 188 6.36 -2.27 5.22
N GLU A 189 5.65 -1.23 4.76
CA GLU A 189 4.65 -0.52 5.58
C GLU A 189 3.50 -1.46 6.00
N THR A 190 3.24 -2.55 5.25
CA THR A 190 2.32 -3.63 5.67
C THR A 190 2.79 -4.29 6.97
N PHE A 191 4.09 -4.59 7.10
CA PHE A 191 4.67 -5.10 8.35
C PHE A 191 4.57 -4.08 9.49
N LEU A 192 4.90 -2.81 9.22
CA LEU A 192 4.81 -1.73 10.22
C LEU A 192 3.37 -1.51 10.72
N LYS A 193 2.36 -1.68 9.86
CA LYS A 193 0.95 -1.66 10.27
C LYS A 193 0.60 -2.82 11.19
N LYS A 194 0.99 -4.05 10.83
CA LYS A 194 0.78 -5.25 11.67
C LYS A 194 1.49 -5.14 13.01
N GLU A 195 2.65 -4.50 13.06
CA GLU A 195 3.38 -4.23 14.30
C GLU A 195 2.60 -3.28 15.23
N LYS A 196 2.04 -2.18 14.70
CA LYS A 196 1.10 -1.30 15.45
C LYS A 196 -0.18 -2.04 15.88
N GLU A 197 -0.67 -2.98 15.08
CA GLU A 197 -1.86 -3.79 15.42
C GLU A 197 -1.57 -4.80 16.54
N ARG A 198 -0.38 -5.43 16.55
CA ARG A 198 0.08 -6.32 17.63
C ARG A 198 0.12 -5.60 18.97
N THR A 199 0.84 -4.49 19.05
CA THR A 199 1.08 -3.76 20.31
C THR A 199 -0.10 -2.88 20.74
N LYS A 200 -1.24 -2.92 20.02
CA LYS A 200 -2.40 -2.05 20.24
C LYS A 200 -2.93 -2.11 21.68
N LEU A 201 -3.16 -3.29 22.25
CA LEU A 201 -3.73 -3.43 23.59
C LEU A 201 -2.80 -2.94 24.70
N CYS A 202 -1.50 -3.21 24.56
CA CYS A 202 -0.46 -2.67 25.42
C CYS A 202 -0.47 -1.13 25.40
N VAL A 203 -0.44 -0.54 24.20
CA VAL A 203 -0.44 0.93 24.05
C VAL A 203 -1.75 1.56 24.53
N GLU A 204 -2.91 0.97 24.25
CA GLU A 204 -4.20 1.42 24.80
C GLU A 204 -4.30 1.29 26.32
N THR A 205 -3.46 0.46 26.95
CA THR A 205 -3.32 0.37 28.41
C THR A 205 -2.40 1.50 28.90
N ILE A 206 -1.20 1.64 28.34
CA ILE A 206 -0.21 2.67 28.70
C ILE A 206 -0.77 4.09 28.51
N SER A 207 -1.49 4.37 27.43
CA SER A 207 -2.12 5.69 27.18
C SER A 207 -3.17 6.12 28.22
N LYS A 208 -3.61 5.20 29.10
CA LYS A 208 -4.55 5.49 30.19
C LYS A 208 -3.85 5.57 31.56
N MET A 209 -2.58 5.22 31.62
CA MET A 209 -1.77 5.30 32.83
C MET A 209 -1.16 6.69 32.97
N LYS A 210 -0.97 7.10 34.22
CA LYS A 210 -0.09 8.21 34.51
C LYS A 210 1.36 7.82 34.28
N TRP A 211 2.19 8.80 33.92
CA TRP A 211 3.62 8.59 33.79
C TRP A 211 4.25 8.15 35.13
N SER A 212 3.82 8.74 36.24
CA SER A 212 4.20 8.34 37.60
C SER A 212 3.89 6.88 37.94
N ASP A 213 2.79 6.33 37.38
CA ASP A 213 2.37 4.94 37.59
C ASP A 213 3.06 3.98 36.59
N TYR A 214 3.56 4.49 35.46
CA TYR A 214 4.23 3.73 34.42
C TYR A 214 5.74 3.54 34.67
N ILE A 215 6.43 4.51 35.28
CA ILE A 215 7.88 4.44 35.50
C ILE A 215 8.25 3.16 36.29
N GLY A 216 8.92 2.23 35.62
CA GLY A 216 9.38 0.97 36.21
C GLY A 216 8.36 -0.18 36.20
N VAL A 217 7.20 -0.01 35.55
CA VAL A 217 6.15 -1.05 35.45
C VAL A 217 5.87 -1.40 33.99
N ILE A 218 5.88 -2.70 33.67
CA ILE A 218 5.38 -3.23 32.39
C ILE A 218 3.94 -3.71 32.62
N PRO A 219 2.92 -3.16 31.94
CA PRO A 219 1.54 -3.61 32.10
C PRO A 219 1.33 -5.06 31.63
N GLU A 220 0.43 -5.80 32.28
CA GLU A 220 0.13 -7.21 31.96
C GLU A 220 -0.34 -7.46 30.52
N ASN A 221 -0.89 -6.45 29.85
CA ASN A 221 -1.34 -6.53 28.45
C ASN A 221 -0.21 -6.27 27.43
N CYS A 222 1.04 -6.18 27.88
CA CYS A 222 2.21 -5.98 27.03
C CYS A 222 2.94 -7.30 26.79
N ASP A 223 3.43 -7.47 25.57
CA ASP A 223 4.20 -8.65 25.18
C ASP A 223 5.47 -8.81 26.03
N ASP A 224 5.91 -10.05 26.22
CA ASP A 224 7.12 -10.41 26.95
C ASP A 224 8.38 -9.68 26.48
N TYR A 225 9.35 -9.59 27.39
CA TYR A 225 10.68 -9.08 27.10
C TYR A 225 11.29 -9.84 25.89
N LEU A 226 11.75 -9.06 24.89
CA LEU A 226 12.22 -9.51 23.58
C LEU A 226 11.25 -10.41 22.79
N TYR A 227 10.00 -9.98 22.62
CA TYR A 227 8.98 -10.63 21.79
C TYR A 227 9.50 -11.27 20.48
N TRP A 228 10.36 -10.57 19.73
CA TRP A 228 10.86 -11.04 18.43
C TRP A 228 11.96 -12.11 18.51
N THR A 229 12.37 -12.52 19.71
CA THR A 229 13.22 -13.70 19.96
C THR A 229 12.61 -14.69 20.94
N ARG A 230 11.47 -14.36 21.58
CA ARG A 230 10.78 -15.17 22.61
C ARG A 230 11.69 -15.64 23.74
N ARG A 231 12.59 -14.77 24.18
CA ARG A 231 13.61 -15.09 25.18
C ARG A 231 13.86 -13.89 26.08
N GLN A 232 14.07 -14.15 27.36
CA GLN A 232 14.48 -13.14 28.33
C GLN A 232 16.00 -12.88 28.32
N ASP A 233 16.76 -13.65 27.53
CA ASP A 233 18.22 -13.64 27.46
C ASP A 233 18.69 -13.63 25.99
N ILE A 234 20.00 -13.47 25.78
CA ILE A 234 20.65 -13.32 24.48
C ILE A 234 20.25 -14.40 23.47
N SER A 235 20.24 -14.00 22.20
CA SER A 235 20.05 -14.91 21.07
C SER A 235 21.32 -14.98 20.23
N GLU A 236 21.84 -16.19 19.99
CA GLU A 236 23.11 -16.40 19.31
C GLU A 236 22.95 -16.50 17.79
N SER A 237 21.81 -17.02 17.31
CA SER A 237 21.66 -17.40 15.91
C SER A 237 20.24 -17.27 15.38
N VAL A 238 20.14 -16.97 14.09
CA VAL A 238 18.92 -17.12 13.28
C VAL A 238 19.28 -17.71 11.91
N GLU A 239 18.65 -18.81 11.53
CA GLU A 239 18.94 -19.55 10.30
C GLU A 239 17.66 -19.92 9.54
N VAL A 240 17.76 -20.06 8.20
CA VAL A 240 16.62 -20.46 7.37
C VAL A 240 16.55 -21.98 7.28
N VAL A 241 15.48 -22.55 7.85
CA VAL A 241 15.18 -23.99 7.84
C VAL A 241 14.57 -24.40 6.50
N LYS A 242 13.60 -23.61 5.99
CA LYS A 242 12.84 -23.96 4.78
C LYS A 242 12.49 -22.72 3.98
N LEU A 243 12.54 -22.83 2.65
CA LEU A 243 11.93 -21.86 1.73
C LEU A 243 10.79 -22.55 1.00
N ASN A 244 9.65 -21.88 0.93
CA ASN A 244 8.51 -22.28 0.14
C ASN A 244 8.04 -21.09 -0.70
N GLN A 245 7.84 -21.29 -2.01
CA GLN A 245 7.34 -20.25 -2.90
C GLN A 245 5.95 -20.63 -3.40
N LYS A 246 4.98 -19.72 -3.24
CA LYS A 246 3.63 -19.85 -3.77
C LYS A 246 3.35 -18.58 -4.58
N ASN A 247 3.42 -18.69 -5.91
CA ASN A 247 3.26 -17.56 -6.82
C ASN A 247 4.27 -16.42 -6.48
N ASN A 248 3.75 -15.23 -6.15
CA ASN A 248 4.55 -14.04 -5.81
C ASN A 248 4.86 -13.93 -4.30
N LEU A 249 4.45 -14.90 -3.49
CA LEU A 249 4.63 -14.95 -2.04
C LEU A 249 5.68 -16.02 -1.68
N TRP A 250 6.58 -15.67 -0.78
CA TRP A 250 7.55 -16.57 -0.16
C TRP A 250 7.22 -16.76 1.31
N GLU A 251 7.07 -18.02 1.72
CA GLU A 251 7.02 -18.43 3.13
C GLU A 251 8.41 -18.97 3.48
N VAL A 252 9.11 -18.30 4.40
CA VAL A 252 10.46 -18.69 4.81
C VAL A 252 10.42 -19.10 6.28
N ASN A 253 10.51 -20.39 6.57
CA ASN A 253 10.66 -20.88 7.93
C ASN A 253 12.08 -20.57 8.40
N ILE A 254 12.19 -19.83 9.49
CA ILE A 254 13.43 -19.58 10.22
C ILE A 254 13.39 -20.31 11.55
N SER A 255 14.58 -20.64 12.07
CA SER A 255 14.76 -21.03 13.46
C SER A 255 15.70 -20.05 14.15
N ILE A 256 15.38 -19.69 15.39
CA ILE A 256 16.17 -18.85 16.27
C ILE A 256 16.70 -19.74 17.40
N ASN A 257 18.02 -19.76 17.56
CA ASN A 257 18.74 -20.60 18.52
C ASN A 257 18.39 -22.11 18.46
N ARG A 258 17.89 -22.59 17.30
CA ARG A 258 17.40 -23.97 17.09
C ARG A 258 16.23 -24.39 17.98
N THR A 259 15.53 -23.44 18.63
CA THR A 259 14.38 -23.73 19.49
C THR A 259 13.10 -23.05 19.03
N GLU A 260 13.17 -21.76 18.69
CA GLU A 260 11.99 -21.00 18.28
C GLU A 260 11.85 -21.00 16.76
N GLU A 261 10.64 -21.28 16.26
CA GLU A 261 10.37 -21.29 14.81
C GLU A 261 9.33 -20.24 14.42
N ALA A 262 9.62 -19.52 13.33
CA ALA A 262 8.72 -18.55 12.73
C ALA A 262 8.67 -18.70 11.20
N ILE A 263 7.54 -18.35 10.60
CA ILE A 263 7.40 -18.11 9.17
C ILE A 263 7.54 -16.61 8.92
N VAL A 264 8.57 -16.21 8.17
CA VAL A 264 8.69 -14.88 7.59
C VAL A 264 7.96 -14.90 6.24
N ILE A 265 7.00 -14.00 6.06
CA ILE A 265 6.25 -13.83 4.80
C ILE A 265 6.87 -12.67 4.03
N ILE A 266 7.26 -12.94 2.78
CA ILE A 266 7.86 -11.96 1.87
C ILE A 266 7.02 -11.90 0.59
N GLU A 267 6.63 -10.69 0.19
CA GLU A 267 5.81 -10.42 -0.98
C GLU A 267 6.48 -9.39 -1.90
N ASN A 268 6.09 -9.38 -3.18
CA ASN A 268 6.55 -8.38 -4.14
C ASN A 268 5.66 -7.14 -4.07
N GLU A 269 6.14 -6.08 -3.42
CA GLU A 269 5.52 -4.77 -3.39
C GLU A 269 6.28 -3.83 -4.36
N ASN A 270 5.60 -3.39 -5.44
CA ASN A 270 6.15 -2.45 -6.44
C ASN A 270 7.52 -2.84 -7.04
N GLY A 271 7.77 -4.13 -7.26
CA GLY A 271 9.02 -4.65 -7.82
C GLY A 271 10.11 -4.93 -6.80
N LYS A 272 9.86 -4.73 -5.51
CA LYS A 272 10.77 -5.05 -4.40
C LYS A 272 10.18 -6.19 -3.56
N TYR A 273 11.03 -7.12 -3.13
CA TYR A 273 10.63 -8.18 -2.21
C TYR A 273 10.86 -7.73 -0.78
N LEU A 274 9.78 -7.61 0.00
CA LEU A 274 9.78 -7.06 1.35
C LEU A 274 9.10 -8.03 2.33
N ILE A 275 9.56 -8.06 3.58
CA ILE A 275 8.88 -8.73 4.68
C ILE A 275 7.57 -7.99 4.94
N THR A 276 6.45 -8.70 4.86
CA THR A 276 5.10 -8.18 5.13
C THR A 276 4.45 -8.80 6.38
N GLU A 277 5.03 -9.87 6.93
CA GLU A 277 4.62 -10.51 8.18
C GLU A 277 5.68 -11.43 8.76
N ILE A 278 5.64 -11.64 10.07
CA ILE A 278 6.38 -12.70 10.77
C ILE A 278 5.37 -13.41 11.69
N LYS A 279 5.24 -14.74 11.54
CA LYS A 279 4.31 -15.58 12.31
C LYS A 279 5.06 -16.64 13.10
N TRP A 280 4.92 -16.64 14.41
CA TRP A 280 5.40 -17.73 15.26
C TRP A 280 4.58 -19.01 15.03
N LEU A 281 5.24 -20.17 15.01
CA LEU A 281 4.56 -21.46 14.77
C LEU A 281 3.90 -22.06 16.02
N ASN A 282 4.43 -21.77 17.20
CA ASN A 282 3.88 -22.25 18.48
C ASN A 282 3.13 -21.10 19.16
N LYS A 283 1.86 -21.29 19.49
CA LYS A 283 1.02 -20.37 20.26
C LYS A 283 0.41 -21.10 21.45
#